data_AF-A0A815D6E7-F1
#
_entry.id   AF-A0A815D6E7-F1
#
_cell.length_a   1.000
_cell.length_b   1.000
_cell.length_c   1.000
_cell.angle_alpha   90.00
_cell.angle_beta   90.00
_cell.angle_gamma   90.00
#
_symmetry.space_group_name_H-M   'P 1'
#
loop_
_entity.id
_entity.type
_entity.pdbx_description
1 polymer ?
#
loop_
_entity_poly.entity_id
_entity_poly.type
_entity_poly.pdbx_seq_one_letter_code
_entity_poly.pdbx_strand_id
1 'polypeptide(L)'
;MNESGWNVKWFNQAPVDYLGVIVYLARRSELYKLNMSLLSLRRYLRKPRPVVIFHDDDLNDIGIQLALAKTLRSDIPLGFEHIRFPAQTNIAHDHDRYPLGYHHMCQFFAIMLPHHPLLTNMFTYYWRLDSDSHLLGPPLVDDLFDYMNEKRLQYAFVMVEVDASEYVQGLWELFHQFLARLCLKPSMAVKKTQTSFFSGYSYSIFYNNFELSNASMWRDESSIAGWLRQVDEAKGIYSHRWGDAPIHTLAVTQFVERDRVVKISDLGYFHRREYVCADEVRSCVVPTHLEASANRPFPRGCHPVTNPLCQYYPEKRGK
;
A
#
# COMPACT_ATOMS: atom_id res chain seq x y z
N MET A 1 9.78 5.30 26.81
CA MET A 1 9.03 6.48 26.32
C MET A 1 7.61 6.04 26.05
N ASN A 2 6.73 6.25 27.04
CA ASN A 2 5.33 5.85 27.05
C ASN A 2 4.49 7.13 26.91
N GLU A 3 4.24 7.56 25.68
CA GLU A 3 3.18 8.52 25.32
C GLU A 3 2.66 8.09 23.95
N SER A 4 1.77 7.10 23.94
CA SER A 4 1.08 6.67 22.73
C SER A 4 0.09 7.78 22.32
N GLY A 5 0.60 8.82 21.65
CA GLY A 5 -0.16 9.93 21.08
C GLY A 5 -0.99 9.56 19.84
N TRP A 6 -1.25 8.27 19.65
CA TRP A 6 -2.06 7.74 18.55
C TRP A 6 -3.52 7.74 18.98
N ASN A 7 -4.37 8.44 18.23
CA ASN A 7 -5.78 8.57 18.58
C ASN A 7 -6.62 8.95 17.36
N VAL A 8 -7.22 7.93 16.74
CA VAL A 8 -8.21 8.12 15.67
C VAL A 8 -9.44 8.79 16.25
N LYS A 9 -9.73 9.99 15.76
CA LYS A 9 -10.96 10.71 16.06
C LYS A 9 -11.99 10.37 14.99
N TRP A 10 -12.99 9.58 15.36
CA TRP A 10 -14.13 9.29 14.50
C TRP A 10 -15.01 10.53 14.37
N PHE A 11 -15.20 10.99 13.14
CA PHE A 11 -16.06 12.12 12.81
C PHE A 11 -17.55 11.75 12.98
N ASN A 12 -17.89 10.50 12.70
CA ASN A 12 -19.19 9.90 12.93
C ASN A 12 -19.07 8.74 13.93
N GLN A 13 -19.95 7.74 13.87
CA GLN A 13 -19.94 6.64 14.83
C GLN A 13 -18.66 5.79 14.70
N ALA A 14 -18.00 5.53 15.83
CA ALA A 14 -16.87 4.63 15.89
C ALA A 14 -17.28 3.21 15.43
N PRO A 15 -16.44 2.52 14.65
CA PRO A 15 -16.76 1.20 14.13
C PRO A 15 -16.71 0.15 15.22
N VAL A 16 -17.69 -0.76 15.17
CA VAL A 16 -17.78 -1.95 16.03
C VAL A 16 -17.95 -3.15 15.10
N ASP A 17 -17.25 -4.26 15.39
CA ASP A 17 -17.36 -5.54 14.67
C ASP A 17 -17.01 -5.52 13.16
N TYR A 18 -16.09 -4.63 12.75
CA TYR A 18 -15.57 -4.62 11.38
C TYR A 18 -14.29 -5.44 11.24
N LEU A 19 -14.26 -6.30 10.22
CA LEU A 19 -13.11 -7.14 9.91
C LEU A 19 -11.86 -6.34 9.46
N GLY A 20 -12.07 -5.22 8.75
CA GLY A 20 -10.99 -4.43 8.20
C GLY A 20 -11.30 -2.94 8.05
N VAL A 21 -10.24 -2.17 7.83
CA VAL A 21 -10.24 -0.69 7.74
C VAL A 21 -9.53 -0.24 6.46
N ILE A 22 -10.06 0.77 5.80
CA ILE A 22 -9.39 1.41 4.66
C ILE A 22 -8.60 2.61 5.18
N VAL A 23 -7.34 2.74 4.78
CA VAL A 23 -6.44 3.77 5.30
C VAL A 23 -5.86 4.61 4.18
N TYR A 24 -5.82 5.91 4.42
CA TYR A 24 -5.17 6.91 3.57
C TYR A 24 -4.13 7.66 4.39
N LEU A 25 -3.06 8.11 3.74
CA LEU A 25 -2.24 9.23 4.22
C LEU A 25 -2.42 10.37 3.22
N ALA A 26 -2.84 11.53 3.69
CA ALA A 26 -3.14 12.66 2.81
C ALA A 26 -2.74 14.00 3.42
N ARG A 27 -2.54 14.97 2.53
CA ARG A 27 -2.26 16.37 2.87
C ARG A 27 -3.34 17.28 2.30
N ARG A 28 -3.46 18.48 2.87
CA ARG A 28 -4.42 19.48 2.37
C ARG A 28 -4.20 19.88 0.92
N SER A 29 -2.94 19.96 0.48
CA SER A 29 -2.58 20.22 -0.92
C SER A 29 -3.11 19.14 -1.88
N GLU A 30 -3.46 17.95 -1.38
CA GLU A 30 -3.97 16.82 -2.16
C GLU A 30 -5.47 16.57 -1.95
N LEU A 31 -6.19 17.50 -1.30
CA LEU A 31 -7.61 17.35 -1.01
C LEU A 31 -8.46 17.00 -2.24
N TYR A 32 -8.16 17.61 -3.38
CA TYR A 32 -8.86 17.31 -4.61
C TYR A 32 -8.68 15.84 -5.03
N LYS A 33 -7.44 15.34 -5.00
CA LYS A 33 -7.11 13.93 -5.32
C LYS A 33 -7.82 12.99 -4.35
N LEU A 34 -7.66 13.24 -3.04
CA LEU A 34 -8.29 12.45 -1.99
C LEU A 34 -9.81 12.41 -2.17
N ASN A 35 -10.44 13.55 -2.46
CA ASN A 35 -11.88 13.61 -2.69
C ASN A 35 -12.31 12.75 -3.88
N MET A 36 -11.57 12.78 -5.00
CA MET A 36 -11.85 11.95 -6.17
C MET A 36 -11.59 10.46 -5.90
N SER A 37 -10.58 10.14 -5.10
CA SER A 37 -10.34 8.78 -4.62
C SER A 37 -11.49 8.26 -3.76
N LEU A 38 -11.92 9.03 -2.75
CA LEU A 38 -13.06 8.70 -1.89
C LEU A 38 -14.37 8.57 -2.67
N LEU A 39 -14.59 9.37 -3.72
CA LEU A 39 -15.73 9.21 -4.63
C LEU A 39 -15.69 7.86 -5.36
N SER A 40 -14.51 7.45 -5.84
CA SER A 40 -14.35 6.13 -6.47
C SER A 40 -14.59 4.99 -5.46
N LEU A 41 -14.07 5.15 -4.23
CA LEU A 41 -14.27 4.20 -3.15
C LEU A 41 -15.74 4.06 -2.77
N ARG A 42 -16.46 5.19 -2.62
CA ARG A 42 -17.90 5.21 -2.35
C ARG A 42 -18.70 4.42 -3.38
N ARG A 43 -18.32 4.51 -4.65
CA ARG A 43 -18.99 3.78 -5.75
C ARG A 43 -18.64 2.30 -5.75
N TYR A 44 -17.42 1.96 -5.34
CA TYR A 44 -16.93 0.60 -5.29
C TYR A 44 -17.49 -0.20 -4.11
N LEU A 45 -17.59 0.39 -2.92
CA LEU A 45 -18.02 -0.34 -1.71
C LEU A 45 -19.51 -0.71 -1.76
N ARG A 46 -19.81 -2.01 -1.82
CA ARG A 46 -21.17 -2.53 -1.58
C ARG A 46 -21.51 -2.46 -0.09
N LYS A 47 -20.65 -3.02 0.76
CA LYS A 47 -20.76 -2.98 2.22
C LYS A 47 -20.01 -1.77 2.79
N PRO A 48 -20.53 -1.07 3.80
CA PRO A 48 -19.77 -0.01 4.46
C PRO A 48 -18.51 -0.59 5.10
N ARG A 49 -17.39 0.11 5.00
CA ARG A 49 -16.12 -0.24 5.64
C ARG A 49 -15.51 1.02 6.24
N PRO A 50 -14.98 0.98 7.48
CA PRO A 50 -14.39 2.14 8.12
C PRO A 50 -13.24 2.69 7.28
N VAL A 51 -13.16 4.02 7.17
CA VAL A 51 -12.09 4.74 6.50
C VAL A 51 -11.37 5.59 7.53
N VAL A 52 -10.04 5.53 7.56
CA VAL A 52 -9.21 6.40 8.39
C VAL A 52 -8.27 7.20 7.51
N ILE A 53 -8.29 8.52 7.68
CA ILE A 53 -7.43 9.46 6.98
C ILE A 53 -6.37 9.95 7.96
N PHE A 54 -5.16 9.44 7.78
CA PHE A 54 -3.97 9.97 8.41
C PHE A 54 -3.52 11.22 7.69
N HIS A 55 -2.98 12.18 8.43
CA HIS A 55 -2.48 13.42 7.85
C HIS A 55 -1.39 14.04 8.72
N ASP A 56 -0.43 14.71 8.10
CA ASP A 56 0.67 15.38 8.82
C ASP A 56 0.54 16.91 8.89
N ASP A 57 -0.57 17.46 8.39
CA ASP A 57 -1.09 18.77 8.74
C ASP A 57 -2.54 18.95 8.24
N ASP A 58 -3.18 20.05 8.64
CA ASP A 58 -4.21 20.79 7.89
C ASP A 58 -5.58 20.12 7.60
N LEU A 59 -5.76 18.84 7.92
CA LEU A 59 -7.06 18.15 7.81
C LEU A 59 -7.84 18.09 9.15
N ASN A 60 -7.38 18.84 10.16
CA ASN A 60 -8.11 19.03 11.42
C ASN A 60 -9.27 20.05 11.30
N ASP A 61 -9.36 20.78 10.20
CA ASP A 61 -10.45 21.73 9.96
C ASP A 61 -11.80 21.00 9.81
N ILE A 62 -12.78 21.41 10.61
CA ILE A 62 -14.09 20.77 10.66
C ILE A 62 -14.85 20.89 9.32
N GLY A 63 -14.66 21.99 8.60
CA GLY A 63 -15.27 22.21 7.28
C GLY A 63 -14.72 21.23 6.25
N ILE A 64 -13.41 21.01 6.26
CA ILE A 64 -12.75 20.01 5.41
C ILE A 64 -13.23 18.59 5.77
N GLN A 65 -13.23 18.22 7.04
CA GLN A 65 -13.69 16.90 7.48
C GLN A 65 -15.16 16.66 7.11
N LEU A 66 -16.02 17.66 7.28
CA LEU A 66 -17.42 17.60 6.87
C LEU A 66 -17.56 17.45 5.34
N ALA A 67 -16.74 18.13 4.54
CA ALA A 67 -16.74 17.98 3.09
C ALA A 67 -16.35 16.56 2.66
N LEU A 68 -15.30 15.98 3.24
CA LEU A 68 -14.88 14.60 2.98
C LEU A 68 -15.92 13.58 3.45
N ALA A 69 -16.57 13.81 4.59
CA ALA A 69 -17.66 12.96 5.08
C ALA A 69 -18.87 12.96 4.13
N LYS A 70 -19.22 14.11 3.54
CA LYS A 70 -20.29 14.22 2.52
C LYS A 70 -19.96 13.51 1.21
N THR A 71 -18.67 13.42 0.89
CA THR A 71 -18.19 12.70 -0.29
C THR A 71 -18.42 11.19 -0.13
N LEU A 72 -18.15 10.64 1.05
CA LEU A 72 -18.49 9.27 1.40
C LEU A 72 -20.01 9.10 1.63
N ARG A 73 -20.44 7.86 1.88
CA ARG A 73 -21.81 7.58 2.31
C ARG A 73 -21.92 7.77 3.82
N SER A 74 -23.08 8.18 4.33
CA SER A 74 -23.29 8.44 5.76
C SER A 74 -23.16 7.20 6.65
N ASP A 75 -23.30 6.00 6.08
CA ASP A 75 -23.13 4.70 6.75
C ASP A 75 -21.66 4.24 6.83
N ILE A 76 -20.71 4.97 6.23
CA ILE A 76 -19.28 4.64 6.28
C ILE A 76 -18.64 5.36 7.48
N PRO A 77 -18.12 4.65 8.48
CA PRO A 77 -17.36 5.27 9.57
C PRO A 77 -16.13 5.99 9.03
N LEU A 78 -15.94 7.25 9.40
CA LEU A 78 -14.82 8.08 8.96
C LEU A 78 -14.03 8.58 10.16
N GLY A 79 -12.76 8.24 10.23
CA GLY A 79 -11.82 8.66 11.25
C GLY A 79 -10.70 9.52 10.69
N PHE A 80 -10.17 10.39 11.53
CA PHE A 80 -9.00 11.21 11.22
C PHE A 80 -7.96 11.07 12.32
N GLU A 81 -6.69 11.04 11.93
CA GLU A 81 -5.60 11.08 12.89
C GLU A 81 -4.45 11.93 12.35
N HIS A 82 -4.01 12.86 13.19
CA HIS A 82 -2.85 13.70 12.90
C HIS A 82 -1.57 12.96 13.30
N ILE A 83 -0.69 12.72 12.34
CA ILE A 83 0.57 12.01 12.51
C ILE A 83 1.73 13.01 12.59
N ARG A 84 2.60 12.81 13.58
CA ARG A 84 3.83 13.58 13.72
C ARG A 84 5.02 12.74 13.29
N PHE A 85 5.77 13.23 12.33
CA PHE A 85 7.03 12.63 11.92
C PHE A 85 8.18 13.12 12.80
N PRO A 86 9.12 12.24 13.20
CA PRO A 86 10.34 12.67 13.90
C PRO A 86 11.14 13.63 13.04
N ALA A 87 11.78 14.62 13.66
CA ALA A 87 12.71 15.51 12.98
C ALA A 87 13.86 14.70 12.36
N GLN A 88 14.19 15.00 11.11
CA GLN A 88 15.21 14.29 10.36
C GLN A 88 16.44 15.17 10.17
N THR A 89 17.60 14.66 10.58
CA THR A 89 18.88 15.39 10.53
C THR A 89 19.78 14.95 9.37
N ASN A 90 19.55 13.76 8.81
CA ASN A 90 20.34 13.16 7.73
C ASN A 90 19.45 12.86 6.52
N ILE A 91 18.99 13.92 5.85
CA ILE A 91 18.27 13.78 4.57
C ILE A 91 19.30 13.91 3.45
N ALA A 92 19.26 13.00 2.47
CA ALA A 92 20.15 13.04 1.33
C ALA A 92 20.08 14.42 0.64
N HIS A 93 21.24 14.98 0.28
CA HIS A 93 21.32 16.29 -0.37
C HIS A 93 20.68 16.34 -1.76
N ASP A 94 20.20 15.23 -2.34
CA ASP A 94 19.45 15.18 -3.61
C ASP A 94 17.96 15.51 -3.42
N HIS A 95 17.68 16.58 -2.65
CA HIS A 95 16.34 17.11 -2.37
C HIS A 95 15.60 17.58 -3.64
N ASP A 96 16.31 17.77 -4.75
CA ASP A 96 15.74 18.28 -6.00
C ASP A 96 14.85 17.24 -6.72
N ARG A 97 14.95 15.94 -6.38
CA ARG A 97 14.12 14.89 -7.01
C ARG A 97 12.93 14.41 -6.18
N TYR A 98 13.02 14.42 -4.84
CA TYR A 98 11.93 13.94 -3.98
C TYR A 98 11.73 14.84 -2.75
N PRO A 99 10.51 15.39 -2.55
CA PRO A 99 10.24 16.26 -1.41
C PRO A 99 10.24 15.46 -0.11
N LEU A 100 10.56 16.11 1.01
CA LEU A 100 10.54 15.50 2.36
C LEU A 100 9.22 14.74 2.66
N GLY A 101 8.09 15.24 2.14
CA GLY A 101 6.81 14.56 2.28
C GLY A 101 6.71 13.18 1.64
N TYR A 102 7.46 12.94 0.58
CA TYR A 102 7.57 11.62 -0.02
C TYR A 102 8.23 10.63 0.95
N HIS A 103 9.31 11.06 1.61
CA HIS A 103 10.02 10.23 2.59
C HIS A 103 9.19 9.98 3.85
N HIS A 104 8.44 10.99 4.32
CA HIS A 104 7.46 10.83 5.40
C HIS A 104 6.39 9.79 5.03
N MET A 105 5.85 9.83 3.81
CA MET A 105 4.89 8.84 3.34
C MET A 105 5.48 7.42 3.35
N CYS A 106 6.70 7.24 2.84
CA CYS A 106 7.37 5.94 2.87
C CYS A 106 7.63 5.46 4.31
N GLN A 107 8.11 6.34 5.20
CA GLN A 107 8.30 6.02 6.62
C GLN A 107 6.98 5.63 7.29
N PHE A 108 5.90 6.35 6.98
CA PHE A 108 4.60 6.08 7.56
C PHE A 108 4.13 4.68 7.20
N PHE A 109 4.07 4.37 5.91
CA PHE A 109 3.52 3.09 5.48
C PHE A 109 4.45 1.90 5.74
N ALA A 110 5.78 2.08 5.64
CA ALA A 110 6.73 1.01 5.88
C ALA A 110 6.92 0.70 7.38
N ILE A 111 6.96 1.74 8.22
CA ILE A 111 7.44 1.60 9.60
C ILE A 111 6.34 1.95 10.61
N MET A 112 5.64 3.06 10.44
CA MET A 112 4.74 3.56 11.48
C MET A 112 3.40 2.82 11.51
N LEU A 113 2.73 2.71 10.36
CA LEU A 113 1.41 2.09 10.22
C LEU A 113 1.41 0.62 10.67
N PRO A 114 2.39 -0.24 10.30
CA PRO A 114 2.40 -1.64 10.73
C PRO A 114 2.42 -1.84 12.26
N HIS A 115 2.90 -0.84 13.00
CA HIS A 115 2.94 -0.83 14.47
C HIS A 115 1.81 0.01 15.11
N HIS A 116 0.93 0.61 14.31
CA HIS A 116 -0.13 1.48 14.81
C HIS A 116 -1.19 0.68 15.58
N PRO A 117 -1.61 1.13 16.79
CA PRO A 117 -2.68 0.51 17.59
C PRO A 117 -3.99 0.19 16.85
N LEU A 118 -4.34 0.97 15.83
CA LEU A 118 -5.49 0.73 14.95
C LEU A 118 -5.41 -0.67 14.33
N LEU A 119 -4.23 -1.04 13.81
CA LEU A 119 -4.00 -2.32 13.16
C LEU A 119 -3.72 -3.45 14.15
N THR A 120 -3.22 -3.13 15.35
CA THR A 120 -2.91 -4.16 16.34
C THR A 120 -4.14 -4.60 17.13
N ASN A 121 -5.11 -3.70 17.34
CA ASN A 121 -6.16 -3.88 18.34
C ASN A 121 -7.59 -3.84 17.79
N MET A 122 -7.84 -3.20 16.65
CA MET A 122 -9.21 -2.97 16.17
C MET A 122 -9.60 -3.76 14.92
N PHE A 123 -8.64 -4.04 14.03
CA PHE A 123 -8.93 -4.64 12.73
C PHE A 123 -8.01 -5.82 12.42
N THR A 124 -8.54 -6.84 11.74
CA THR A 124 -7.72 -7.96 11.26
C THR A 124 -7.01 -7.62 9.96
N TYR A 125 -7.64 -6.81 9.11
CA TYR A 125 -7.10 -6.41 7.82
C TYR A 125 -7.09 -4.89 7.67
N TYR A 126 -6.18 -4.37 6.86
CA TYR A 126 -6.28 -3.03 6.34
C TYR A 126 -6.12 -2.99 4.83
N TRP A 127 -6.78 -2.01 4.23
CA TRP A 127 -6.65 -1.69 2.82
C TRP A 127 -6.08 -0.29 2.69
N ARG A 128 -4.79 -0.19 2.37
CA ARG A 128 -4.15 1.07 2.02
C ARG A 128 -4.53 1.50 0.61
N LEU A 129 -4.86 2.79 0.51
CA LEU A 129 -4.98 3.53 -0.74
C LEU A 129 -4.19 4.85 -0.61
N ASP A 130 -3.41 5.20 -1.63
CA ASP A 130 -2.83 6.55 -1.75
C ASP A 130 -3.92 7.57 -2.14
N SER A 131 -3.67 8.87 -1.90
CA SER A 131 -4.65 9.96 -2.11
C SER A 131 -5.10 10.10 -3.57
N ASP A 132 -4.32 9.63 -4.54
CA ASP A 132 -4.61 9.60 -5.98
C ASP A 132 -4.88 8.19 -6.53
N SER A 133 -5.30 7.27 -5.65
CA SER A 133 -5.77 5.93 -6.02
C SER A 133 -7.22 5.97 -6.48
N HIS A 134 -7.55 5.35 -7.61
CA HIS A 134 -8.92 5.31 -8.11
C HIS A 134 -9.35 3.88 -8.41
N LEU A 135 -10.50 3.49 -7.86
CA LEU A 135 -11.15 2.22 -8.18
C LEU A 135 -11.98 2.39 -9.46
N LEU A 136 -11.72 1.56 -10.45
CA LEU A 136 -12.32 1.64 -11.78
C LEU A 136 -13.42 0.60 -11.95
N GLY A 137 -14.62 1.07 -12.31
CA GLY A 137 -15.77 0.20 -12.57
C GLY A 137 -16.44 -0.33 -11.30
N PRO A 138 -17.49 -1.16 -11.46
CA PRO A 138 -18.16 -1.79 -10.34
C PRO A 138 -17.28 -2.89 -9.71
N PRO A 139 -17.46 -3.20 -8.43
CA PRO A 139 -16.81 -4.35 -7.80
C PRO A 139 -17.31 -5.65 -8.44
N LEU A 140 -16.40 -6.58 -8.71
CA LEU A 140 -16.74 -7.93 -9.17
C LEU A 140 -16.78 -8.95 -8.01
N VAL A 141 -16.15 -8.61 -6.88
CA VAL A 141 -16.25 -9.33 -5.60
C VAL A 141 -17.09 -8.51 -4.64
N ASP A 142 -17.97 -9.16 -3.86
CA ASP A 142 -18.88 -8.46 -2.94
C ASP A 142 -18.14 -7.58 -1.92
N ASP A 143 -17.09 -8.14 -1.32
CA ASP A 143 -16.26 -7.45 -0.35
C ASP A 143 -14.87 -8.09 -0.27
N LEU A 144 -13.81 -7.28 -0.39
CA LEU A 144 -12.43 -7.77 -0.42
C LEU A 144 -11.92 -8.22 0.95
N PHE A 145 -12.40 -7.66 2.06
CA PHE A 145 -12.01 -8.13 3.39
C PHE A 145 -12.58 -9.52 3.67
N ASP A 146 -13.85 -9.73 3.32
CA ASP A 146 -14.49 -11.05 3.45
C ASP A 146 -13.77 -12.07 2.58
N TYR A 147 -13.45 -11.73 1.32
CA TYR A 147 -12.66 -12.57 0.43
C TYR A 147 -11.29 -12.95 1.02
N MET A 148 -10.54 -11.97 1.56
CA MET A 148 -9.25 -12.23 2.21
C MET A 148 -9.41 -13.20 3.38
N ASN A 149 -10.44 -13.02 4.20
CA ASN A 149 -10.67 -13.86 5.37
C ASN A 149 -11.11 -15.28 5.04
N GLU A 150 -12.07 -15.43 4.13
CA GLU A 150 -12.58 -16.74 3.69
C GLU A 150 -11.48 -17.59 3.04
N LYS A 151 -10.62 -16.96 2.22
CA LYS A 151 -9.47 -17.61 1.58
C LYS A 151 -8.25 -17.67 2.49
N ARG A 152 -8.33 -17.12 3.70
CA ARG A 152 -7.25 -17.04 4.70
C ARG A 152 -5.96 -16.45 4.10
N LEU A 153 -6.09 -15.37 3.35
CA LEU A 153 -5.00 -14.66 2.70
C LEU A 153 -4.35 -13.67 3.67
N GLN A 154 -3.10 -13.32 3.41
CA GLN A 154 -2.33 -12.38 4.22
C GLN A 154 -1.96 -11.11 3.45
N TYR A 155 -1.76 -11.18 2.14
CA TYR A 155 -1.38 -10.02 1.33
C TYR A 155 -2.05 -10.05 -0.04
N ALA A 156 -2.58 -8.91 -0.48
CA ALA A 156 -3.21 -8.73 -1.76
C ALA A 156 -2.68 -7.49 -2.48
N PHE A 157 -2.40 -7.66 -3.77
CA PHE A 157 -1.92 -6.60 -4.66
C PHE A 157 -2.68 -6.62 -5.99
N VAL A 158 -2.62 -5.52 -6.74
CA VAL A 158 -3.25 -5.40 -8.09
C VAL A 158 -2.21 -5.23 -9.20
N MET A 159 -1.08 -4.59 -8.89
CA MET A 159 -0.02 -4.26 -9.83
C MET A 159 1.36 -4.63 -9.27
N VAL A 160 2.28 -4.92 -10.18
CA VAL A 160 3.71 -5.07 -9.89
C VAL A 160 4.46 -4.18 -10.86
N GLU A 161 5.39 -3.40 -10.32
CA GLU A 161 6.26 -2.51 -11.10
C GLU A 161 7.72 -2.90 -10.93
N VAL A 162 8.61 -2.22 -11.63
CA VAL A 162 10.06 -2.31 -11.44
C VAL A 162 10.54 -0.98 -10.88
N ASP A 163 11.14 -0.99 -9.69
CA ASP A 163 11.75 0.21 -9.12
C ASP A 163 13.08 0.53 -9.82
N ALA A 164 13.51 1.78 -9.74
CA ALA A 164 14.78 2.20 -10.33
C ALA A 164 15.95 1.82 -9.40
N SER A 165 17.03 1.30 -9.98
CA SER A 165 18.19 0.77 -9.24
C SER A 165 18.81 1.80 -8.27
N GLU A 166 18.82 3.06 -8.69
CA GLU A 166 19.34 4.20 -7.95
C GLU A 166 18.52 4.49 -6.68
N TYR A 167 17.24 4.12 -6.66
CA TYR A 167 16.34 4.37 -5.52
C TYR A 167 16.44 3.30 -4.44
N VAL A 168 16.85 2.08 -4.82
CA VAL A 168 16.91 0.92 -3.92
C VAL A 168 18.35 0.47 -3.63
N GLN A 169 19.33 1.34 -3.91
CA GLN A 169 20.74 1.09 -3.62
C GLN A 169 20.93 0.67 -2.16
N GLY A 170 21.60 -0.48 -1.95
CA GLY A 170 21.90 -1.01 -0.61
C GLY A 170 20.74 -1.75 0.07
N LEU A 171 19.52 -1.70 -0.46
CA LEU A 171 18.34 -2.26 0.20
C LEU A 171 18.36 -3.81 0.18
N TRP A 172 18.66 -4.40 -0.97
CA TRP A 172 18.74 -5.87 -1.08
C TRP A 172 19.97 -6.43 -0.36
N GLU A 173 21.08 -5.69 -0.36
CA GLU A 173 22.27 -6.04 0.41
C GLU A 173 21.95 -6.06 1.91
N LEU A 174 21.26 -5.02 2.41
CA LEU A 174 20.79 -4.97 3.79
C LEU A 174 19.86 -6.15 4.11
N PHE A 175 18.96 -6.49 3.19
CA PHE A 175 18.06 -7.63 3.35
C PHE A 175 18.80 -8.97 3.37
N HIS A 176 19.79 -9.18 2.51
CA HIS A 176 20.61 -10.39 2.56
C HIS A 176 21.40 -10.51 3.86
N GLN A 177 21.90 -9.39 4.39
CA GLN A 177 22.52 -9.35 5.72
C GLN A 177 21.51 -9.67 6.83
N PHE A 178 20.27 -9.18 6.73
CA PHE A 178 19.19 -9.56 7.64
C PHE A 178 18.98 -11.07 7.69
N LEU A 179 18.79 -11.69 6.52
CA LEU A 179 18.55 -13.12 6.40
C LEU A 179 19.74 -13.94 6.91
N ALA A 180 20.96 -13.50 6.61
CA ALA A 180 22.17 -14.17 7.10
C ALA A 180 22.23 -14.18 8.64
N ARG A 181 21.84 -13.09 9.32
CA ARG A 181 21.76 -13.03 10.80
C ARG A 181 20.70 -13.98 11.37
N LEU A 182 19.65 -14.27 10.61
CA LEU A 182 18.62 -15.25 10.95
C LEU A 182 18.96 -16.68 10.48
N CYS A 183 20.14 -16.90 9.90
CA CYS A 183 20.52 -18.17 9.26
C CYS A 183 19.53 -18.63 8.16
N LEU A 184 18.86 -17.68 7.50
CA LEU A 184 17.91 -17.93 6.41
C LEU A 184 18.56 -17.71 5.04
N LYS A 185 18.08 -18.47 4.05
CA LYS A 185 18.41 -18.24 2.64
C LYS A 185 17.27 -17.46 1.95
N PRO A 186 17.58 -16.62 0.95
CA PRO A 186 16.55 -15.95 0.15
C PRO A 186 15.58 -16.95 -0.48
N SER A 187 14.28 -16.70 -0.32
CA SER A 187 13.23 -17.49 -0.95
C SER A 187 13.31 -17.42 -2.48
N MET A 188 12.60 -18.32 -3.17
CA MET A 188 12.49 -18.23 -4.62
C MET A 188 11.77 -16.94 -5.07
N ALA A 189 10.83 -16.42 -4.28
CA ALA A 189 10.15 -15.17 -4.59
C ALA A 189 11.10 -13.97 -4.47
N VAL A 190 11.96 -13.91 -3.45
CA VAL A 190 12.99 -12.86 -3.31
C VAL A 190 13.93 -12.87 -4.51
N LYS A 191 14.37 -14.06 -4.97
CA LYS A 191 15.20 -14.14 -6.19
C LYS A 191 14.46 -13.60 -7.41
N LYS A 192 13.15 -13.84 -7.52
CA LYS A 192 12.30 -13.34 -8.62
C LYS A 192 12.13 -11.82 -8.60
N THR A 193 12.36 -11.14 -7.46
CA THR A 193 12.39 -9.68 -7.41
C THR A 193 13.65 -9.10 -8.03
N GLN A 194 14.73 -9.88 -8.12
CA GLN A 194 16.05 -9.47 -8.61
C GLN A 194 16.33 -9.90 -10.04
N THR A 195 15.56 -10.80 -10.64
CA THR A 195 15.84 -11.35 -11.98
C THR A 195 14.98 -10.70 -13.05
N SER A 196 15.58 -10.24 -14.14
CA SER A 196 14.88 -9.82 -15.37
C SER A 196 15.25 -10.71 -16.54
N PHE A 197 14.28 -11.06 -17.39
CA PHE A 197 14.53 -11.80 -18.64
C PHE A 197 15.36 -11.01 -19.66
N PHE A 198 15.31 -9.67 -19.63
CA PHE A 198 15.95 -8.81 -20.63
C PHE A 198 17.18 -8.05 -20.12
N SER A 199 17.21 -7.69 -18.83
CA SER A 199 18.26 -6.83 -18.24
C SER A 199 19.14 -7.54 -17.22
N GLY A 200 18.94 -8.84 -16.97
CA GLY A 200 19.68 -9.62 -15.97
C GLY A 200 19.28 -9.32 -14.52
N TYR A 201 19.02 -8.04 -14.20
CA TYR A 201 18.50 -7.60 -12.90
C TYR A 201 17.11 -6.95 -13.04
N SER A 202 16.20 -7.26 -12.12
CA SER A 202 14.97 -6.49 -11.86
C SER A 202 14.98 -5.98 -10.43
N TYR A 203 14.14 -4.98 -10.15
CA TYR A 203 13.74 -4.61 -8.79
C TYR A 203 12.22 -4.67 -8.75
N SER A 204 11.68 -5.85 -9.03
CA SER A 204 10.23 -6.06 -9.14
C SER A 204 9.59 -5.91 -7.77
N ILE A 205 8.58 -5.04 -7.67
CA ILE A 205 7.92 -4.67 -6.42
C ILE A 205 6.40 -4.79 -6.54
N PHE A 206 5.74 -5.24 -5.47
CA PHE A 206 4.30 -5.03 -5.34
C PHE A 206 4.04 -3.53 -5.28
N TYR A 207 3.21 -3.00 -6.19
CA TYR A 207 2.98 -1.56 -6.27
C TYR A 207 1.91 -1.16 -5.23
N ASN A 208 2.37 -0.96 -4.00
CA ASN A 208 1.57 -0.96 -2.78
C ASN A 208 0.77 0.34 -2.49
N ASN A 209 0.64 1.24 -3.47
CA ASN A 209 -0.39 2.29 -3.41
C ASN A 209 -1.80 1.67 -3.34
N PHE A 210 -1.94 0.44 -3.83
CA PHE A 210 -2.96 -0.50 -3.38
C PHE A 210 -2.28 -1.59 -2.55
N GLU A 211 -2.70 -1.76 -1.31
CA GLU A 211 -2.26 -2.89 -0.49
C GLU A 211 -3.39 -3.32 0.43
N LEU A 212 -3.75 -4.60 0.39
CA LEU A 212 -4.70 -5.18 1.34
C LEU A 212 -4.01 -6.31 2.11
N SER A 213 -3.80 -6.10 3.40
CA SER A 213 -2.95 -6.95 4.21
C SER A 213 -3.62 -7.36 5.52
N ASN A 214 -3.31 -8.57 5.98
CA ASN A 214 -3.60 -9.00 7.34
C ASN A 214 -2.65 -8.27 8.29
N ALA A 215 -3.18 -7.50 9.23
CA ALA A 215 -2.39 -6.68 10.14
C ALA A 215 -1.44 -7.50 11.04
N SER A 216 -1.77 -8.76 11.35
CA SER A 216 -0.96 -9.57 12.27
C SER A 216 0.38 -9.98 11.69
N MET A 217 0.52 -10.09 10.36
CA MET A 217 1.77 -10.53 9.73
C MET A 217 2.93 -9.58 10.03
N TRP A 218 2.64 -8.29 10.15
CA TRP A 218 3.67 -7.27 10.37
C TRP A 218 4.25 -7.25 11.77
N ARG A 219 3.63 -7.99 12.71
CA ARG A 219 4.00 -8.01 14.13
C ARG A 219 4.90 -9.19 14.50
N ASP A 220 5.19 -10.09 13.58
CA ASP A 220 6.09 -11.20 13.88
C ASP A 220 7.53 -10.69 14.02
N GLU A 221 7.95 -10.61 15.28
CA GLU A 221 9.27 -10.17 15.75
C GLU A 221 10.43 -10.98 15.20
N SER A 222 10.19 -12.27 14.92
CA SER A 222 11.21 -13.18 14.38
C SER A 222 11.39 -13.05 12.87
N SER A 223 10.53 -12.29 12.20
CA SER A 223 10.51 -12.18 10.74
C SER A 223 10.32 -10.73 10.27
N ILE A 224 9.09 -10.30 10.02
CA ILE A 224 8.76 -9.04 9.35
C ILE A 224 9.05 -7.84 10.24
N ALA A 225 8.64 -7.84 11.52
CA ALA A 225 8.89 -6.71 12.40
C ALA A 225 10.40 -6.49 12.63
N GLY A 226 11.18 -7.56 12.69
CA GLY A 226 12.64 -7.50 12.76
C GLY A 226 13.27 -6.87 11.51
N TRP A 227 12.74 -7.16 10.33
CA TRP A 227 13.16 -6.53 9.07
C TRP A 227 12.85 -5.03 9.05
N LEU A 228 11.61 -4.65 9.41
CA LEU A 228 11.19 -3.24 9.42
C LEU A 228 12.06 -2.42 10.39
N ARG A 229 12.42 -2.97 11.56
CA ARG A 229 13.37 -2.32 12.47
C ARG A 229 14.75 -2.10 11.84
N GLN A 230 15.30 -3.10 11.15
CA GLN A 230 16.60 -2.94 10.50
C GLN A 230 16.56 -1.85 9.41
N VAL A 231 15.45 -1.76 8.67
CA VAL A 231 15.25 -0.69 7.69
C VAL A 231 15.20 0.68 8.37
N ASP A 232 14.45 0.81 9.46
CA ASP A 232 14.37 2.07 10.20
C ASP A 232 15.73 2.46 10.80
N GLU A 233 16.49 1.52 11.34
CA GLU A 233 17.85 1.75 11.88
C GLU A 233 18.85 2.18 10.78
N ALA A 234 18.73 1.63 9.57
CA ALA A 234 19.60 1.95 8.45
C ALA A 234 19.35 3.36 7.87
N LYS A 235 18.20 3.98 8.18
CA LYS A 235 17.79 5.33 7.74
C LYS A 235 17.81 5.53 6.21
N GLY A 236 17.80 4.44 5.44
CA GLY A 236 17.84 4.47 3.96
C GLY A 236 16.59 5.07 3.32
N ILE A 237 15.48 5.17 4.06
CA ILE A 237 14.30 5.93 3.61
C ILE A 237 14.67 7.40 3.38
N TYR A 238 15.45 8.04 4.26
CA TYR A 238 15.81 9.46 4.17
C TYR A 238 17.18 9.72 3.53
N SER A 239 18.15 8.82 3.72
CA SER A 239 19.51 8.97 3.18
C SER A 239 19.65 8.51 1.73
N HIS A 240 18.67 7.77 1.23
CA HIS A 240 18.55 7.37 -0.17
C HIS A 240 17.13 7.75 -0.63
N ARG A 241 16.38 6.81 -1.22
CA ARG A 241 14.92 6.93 -1.44
C ARG A 241 14.30 5.53 -1.38
N TRP A 242 14.58 4.79 -0.31
CA TRP A 242 13.94 3.49 -0.14
C TRP A 242 12.44 3.69 0.01
N GLY A 243 11.70 3.25 -1.02
CA GLY A 243 10.26 3.23 -1.00
C GLY A 243 9.74 2.16 -0.04
N ASP A 244 8.57 2.40 0.51
CA ASP A 244 7.81 1.41 1.27
C ASP A 244 7.45 0.17 0.42
N ALA A 245 7.20 0.35 -0.89
CA ALA A 245 6.90 -0.75 -1.82
C ALA A 245 8.00 -1.83 -1.90
N PRO A 246 9.29 -1.53 -2.18
CA PRO A 246 10.35 -2.53 -2.13
C PRO A 246 10.58 -3.10 -0.72
N ILE A 247 10.43 -2.29 0.34
CA ILE A 247 10.57 -2.76 1.74
C ILE A 247 9.52 -3.85 2.04
N HIS A 248 8.25 -3.58 1.74
CA HIS A 248 7.14 -4.54 1.92
C HIS A 248 7.30 -5.75 1.01
N THR A 249 7.72 -5.55 -0.25
CA THR A 249 7.94 -6.65 -1.19
C THR A 249 8.95 -7.65 -0.64
N LEU A 250 10.08 -7.19 -0.11
CA LEU A 250 11.09 -8.07 0.49
C LEU A 250 10.54 -8.85 1.69
N ALA A 251 9.77 -8.18 2.56
CA ALA A 251 9.14 -8.81 3.70
C ALA A 251 8.15 -9.91 3.27
N VAL A 252 7.21 -9.56 2.38
CA VAL A 252 6.15 -10.45 1.89
C VAL A 252 6.75 -11.65 1.14
N THR A 253 7.68 -11.40 0.22
CA THR A 253 8.25 -12.47 -0.63
C THR A 253 9.12 -13.45 0.16
N GLN A 254 9.68 -13.04 1.30
CA GLN A 254 10.45 -13.94 2.14
C GLN A 254 9.61 -14.68 3.18
N PHE A 255 8.72 -13.96 3.88
CA PHE A 255 8.12 -14.44 5.13
C PHE A 255 6.66 -14.84 5.02
N VAL A 256 5.99 -14.51 3.92
CA VAL A 256 4.60 -14.92 3.69
C VAL A 256 4.56 -16.14 2.77
N GLU A 257 3.81 -17.16 3.18
CA GLU A 257 3.58 -18.34 2.35
C GLU A 257 2.97 -17.93 0.99
N ARG A 258 3.48 -18.52 -0.09
CA ARG A 258 3.12 -18.12 -1.46
C ARG A 258 1.61 -18.12 -1.72
N ASP A 259 0.90 -19.11 -1.18
CA ASP A 259 -0.54 -19.28 -1.35
C ASP A 259 -1.39 -18.33 -0.48
N ARG A 260 -0.78 -17.63 0.48
CA ARG A 260 -1.38 -16.56 1.28
C ARG A 260 -1.28 -15.19 0.60
N VAL A 261 -0.51 -15.09 -0.49
CA VAL A 261 -0.41 -13.87 -1.31
C VAL A 261 -1.30 -14.03 -2.54
N VAL A 262 -2.06 -13.00 -2.89
CA VAL A 262 -2.95 -13.03 -4.07
C VAL A 262 -2.83 -11.77 -4.91
N LYS A 263 -2.95 -11.95 -6.24
CA LYS A 263 -3.24 -10.85 -7.16
C LYS A 263 -4.75 -10.70 -7.30
N ILE A 264 -5.30 -9.52 -7.02
CA ILE A 264 -6.71 -9.20 -7.24
C ILE A 264 -6.87 -8.74 -8.69
N SER A 265 -7.32 -9.65 -9.56
CA SER A 265 -7.56 -9.37 -10.98
C SER A 265 -8.99 -8.90 -11.27
N ASP A 266 -9.89 -9.03 -10.30
CA ASP A 266 -11.31 -8.69 -10.45
C ASP A 266 -11.61 -7.23 -10.07
N LEU A 267 -10.56 -6.39 -9.97
CA LEU A 267 -10.64 -4.99 -9.60
C LEU A 267 -9.90 -4.13 -10.62
N GLY A 268 -10.62 -3.18 -11.22
CA GLY A 268 -10.00 -2.13 -12.00
C GLY A 268 -9.40 -1.06 -11.08
N TYR A 269 -8.20 -0.60 -11.40
CA TYR A 269 -7.45 0.31 -10.54
C TYR A 269 -6.61 1.28 -11.35
N PHE A 270 -6.49 2.51 -10.88
CA PHE A 270 -5.64 3.55 -11.45
C PHE A 270 -4.86 4.26 -10.35
N HIS A 271 -3.59 4.53 -10.60
CA HIS A 271 -2.77 5.39 -9.77
C HIS A 271 -1.74 6.14 -10.65
N ARG A 272 -1.72 7.47 -10.54
CA ARG A 272 -0.90 8.39 -11.34
C ARG A 272 -1.08 8.27 -12.85
N ARG A 273 -0.33 7.36 -13.49
CA ARG A 273 -0.33 7.10 -14.94
C ARG A 273 -0.51 5.63 -15.27
N GLU A 274 -0.50 4.77 -14.25
CA GLU A 274 -0.60 3.34 -14.38
C GLU A 274 -2.01 2.90 -14.03
N TYR A 275 -2.51 1.92 -14.77
CA TYR A 275 -3.84 1.37 -14.55
C TYR A 275 -3.91 -0.10 -14.95
N VAL A 276 -4.82 -0.80 -14.28
CA VAL A 276 -5.26 -2.15 -14.61
C VAL A 276 -6.77 -2.17 -14.74
N CYS A 277 -7.23 -3.03 -15.63
CA CYS A 277 -8.63 -3.38 -15.73
C CYS A 277 -8.93 -4.66 -14.99
N ALA A 278 -10.17 -4.76 -14.50
CA ALA A 278 -10.69 -6.04 -14.06
C ALA A 278 -10.72 -7.00 -15.25
N ASP A 279 -10.31 -8.24 -15.08
CA ASP A 279 -10.14 -9.23 -16.17
C ASP A 279 -11.41 -9.42 -17.02
N GLU A 280 -12.58 -9.38 -16.40
CA GLU A 280 -13.88 -9.54 -17.09
C GLU A 280 -14.28 -8.28 -17.90
N VAL A 281 -13.57 -7.16 -17.72
CA VAL A 281 -13.86 -5.88 -18.35
C VAL A 281 -12.81 -5.60 -19.44
N ARG A 282 -13.18 -5.84 -20.70
CA ARG A 282 -12.30 -5.64 -21.89
C ARG A 282 -11.73 -4.23 -22.02
N SER A 283 -12.37 -3.22 -21.44
CA SER A 283 -11.89 -1.84 -21.39
C SER A 283 -12.53 -1.08 -20.24
N CYS A 284 -11.73 -0.53 -19.34
CA CYS A 284 -12.22 0.36 -18.29
C CYS A 284 -12.21 1.78 -18.81
N VAL A 285 -13.29 2.50 -18.57
CA VAL A 285 -13.32 3.95 -18.79
C VAL A 285 -12.47 4.58 -17.70
N VAL A 286 -11.24 4.96 -18.03
CA VAL A 286 -10.45 5.84 -17.18
C VAL A 286 -11.08 7.24 -17.30
N PRO A 287 -11.53 7.85 -16.19
CA PRO A 287 -12.14 9.18 -16.25
C PRO A 287 -11.22 10.20 -16.94
N THR A 288 -11.79 11.07 -17.78
CA THR A 288 -11.04 12.04 -18.60
C THR A 288 -10.21 13.05 -17.81
N HIS A 289 -10.53 13.28 -16.54
CA HIS A 289 -9.74 14.13 -15.63
C HIS A 289 -8.49 13.43 -15.08
N LEU A 290 -8.37 12.12 -15.25
CA LEU A 290 -7.17 11.36 -14.92
C LEU A 290 -6.32 11.30 -16.18
N GLU A 291 -5.14 11.91 -16.14
CA GLU A 291 -4.15 11.81 -17.22
C GLU A 291 -3.56 10.40 -17.27
N ALA A 292 -4.31 9.43 -17.79
CA ALA A 292 -3.74 8.15 -18.20
C ALA A 292 -2.66 8.42 -19.25
N SER A 293 -1.56 7.65 -19.23
CA SER A 293 -0.50 7.83 -20.22
C SER A 293 -1.10 7.72 -21.63
N ALA A 294 -1.21 8.86 -22.33
CA ALA A 294 -1.96 9.01 -23.58
C ALA A 294 -1.43 8.18 -24.77
N ASN A 295 -0.38 7.38 -24.55
CA ASN A 295 0.36 6.63 -25.55
C ASN A 295 0.51 5.12 -25.24
N ARG A 296 -0.26 4.55 -24.31
CA ARG A 296 -0.16 3.09 -24.02
C ARG A 296 -1.52 2.38 -24.17
N PRO A 297 -1.71 1.59 -25.24
CA PRO A 297 -2.97 0.90 -25.51
C PRO A 297 -3.23 -0.33 -24.62
N PHE A 298 -2.35 -0.64 -23.65
CA PHE A 298 -2.48 -1.81 -22.78
C PHE A 298 -2.34 -1.44 -21.30
N PRO A 299 -3.15 -2.04 -20.42
CA PRO A 299 -3.02 -1.89 -18.97
C PRO A 299 -1.62 -2.36 -18.53
N ARG A 300 -0.89 -1.53 -17.77
CA ARG A 300 0.28 -2.02 -17.03
C ARG A 300 -0.22 -2.78 -15.82
N GLY A 301 -0.60 -4.02 -16.09
CA GLY A 301 -0.80 -5.01 -15.07
C GLY A 301 0.46 -5.79 -14.77
N CYS A 302 0.30 -6.69 -13.82
CA CYS A 302 1.28 -7.72 -13.54
C CYS A 302 1.34 -8.71 -14.74
N HIS A 303 2.17 -8.42 -15.75
CA HIS A 303 2.28 -9.26 -16.96
C HIS A 303 3.33 -10.37 -16.77
N PRO A 304 2.95 -11.66 -16.82
CA PRO A 304 3.84 -12.79 -16.45
C PRO A 304 5.11 -12.92 -17.30
N VAL A 305 5.08 -12.46 -18.55
CA VAL A 305 6.22 -12.55 -19.47
C VAL A 305 7.29 -11.50 -19.15
N THR A 306 6.89 -10.34 -18.66
CA THR A 306 7.81 -9.19 -18.46
C THR A 306 8.23 -9.03 -17.02
N ASN A 307 7.48 -9.58 -16.06
CA ASN A 307 7.79 -9.47 -14.64
C ASN A 307 7.75 -10.85 -13.95
N PRO A 308 8.89 -11.41 -13.53
CA PRO A 308 8.94 -12.75 -12.93
C PRO A 308 8.21 -12.89 -11.59
N LEU A 309 7.95 -11.79 -10.88
CA LEU A 309 7.13 -11.82 -9.66
C LEU A 309 5.66 -12.14 -10.00
N CYS A 310 5.16 -11.67 -11.14
CA CYS A 310 3.83 -11.98 -11.66
C CYS A 310 3.68 -13.45 -12.05
N GLN A 311 4.71 -14.01 -12.67
CA GLN A 311 4.74 -15.44 -12.96
C GLN A 311 4.73 -16.26 -11.66
N TYR A 312 5.41 -15.79 -10.62
CA TYR A 312 5.49 -16.49 -9.35
C TYR A 312 4.18 -16.40 -8.55
N TYR A 313 3.47 -15.29 -8.60
CA TYR A 313 2.15 -15.13 -7.99
C TYR A 313 1.06 -15.07 -9.07
N PRO A 314 0.69 -16.23 -9.66
CA PRO A 314 -0.31 -16.25 -10.71
C PRO A 314 -1.67 -15.81 -10.16
N GLU A 315 -2.51 -15.34 -11.07
CA GLU A 315 -3.90 -15.05 -10.78
C GLU A 315 -4.59 -16.31 -10.26
N LYS A 316 -5.17 -16.22 -9.07
CA LYS A 316 -6.07 -17.25 -8.55
C LYS A 316 -7.46 -16.97 -9.08
N ARG A 317 -7.74 -17.37 -10.32
CA ARG A 317 -9.13 -17.35 -10.84
C ARG A 317 -9.98 -18.25 -9.95
N GLY A 318 -11.01 -17.68 -9.34
CA GLY A 318 -11.95 -18.41 -8.51
C GLY A 318 -12.56 -19.57 -9.29
N LYS A 319 -12.65 -20.74 -8.66
CA LYS A 319 -13.60 -21.78 -9.02
C LYS A 319 -14.88 -21.57 -8.22
#